data_AF-A0A964KMQ9-F1
#
_entry.id   AF-A0A964KMQ9-F1
#
_cell.length_a   1.000
_cell.length_b   1.000
_cell.length_c   1.000
_cell.angle_alpha   90.00
_cell.angle_beta   90.00
_cell.angle_gamma   90.00
#
_symmetry.space_group_name_H-M   'P 1'
#
loop_
_entity.id
_entity.type
_entity.pdbx_description
1 polymer ?
#
loop_
_entity_poly.entity_id
_entity_poly.type
_entity_poly.pdbx_seq_one_letter_code
_entity_poly.pdbx_strand_id
1 'polypeptide(L)'
;MDSREQAMDALRLALVTAARSAAASIYDEWVVLTGEHSMPLDSSRAIRFETLAVCIHAMNRFALVAGGPEARAAIQDAVAQGAIKEALAGPSGRGGAHQGFETAEWQEWMTEDILLLVNAADRDYTKCGELASNSGLAPFRSDTVFGKLASRIARQVGREELMPLRLAIWNCALAALRISRLKEHVEEACKVLK
;
A
#
# COMPACT_ATOMS: atom_id res chain seq x y z
N MET A 1 -3.49 28.70 -1.54
CA MET A 1 -3.12 27.29 -1.80
C MET A 1 -3.74 26.92 -3.13
N ASP A 2 -2.91 26.57 -4.12
CA ASP A 2 -3.32 26.33 -5.51
C ASP A 2 -4.27 25.11 -5.59
N SER A 3 -5.24 25.12 -6.51
CA SER A 3 -6.19 24.01 -6.71
C SER A 3 -5.45 22.71 -7.05
N ARG A 4 -4.32 22.81 -7.75
CA ARG A 4 -3.45 21.67 -8.04
C ARG A 4 -2.79 21.12 -6.77
N GLU A 5 -2.23 22.01 -5.96
CA GLU A 5 -1.57 21.66 -4.68
C GLU A 5 -2.56 20.96 -3.74
N GLN A 6 -3.78 21.50 -3.58
CA GLN A 6 -4.84 20.88 -2.78
C GLN A 6 -5.21 19.48 -3.26
N ALA A 7 -5.32 19.26 -4.56
CA ALA A 7 -5.65 17.95 -5.11
C ALA A 7 -4.53 16.92 -4.88
N MET A 8 -3.26 17.33 -5.06
CA MET A 8 -2.11 16.45 -4.81
C MET A 8 -1.99 16.10 -3.31
N ASP A 9 -2.22 17.06 -2.41
CA ASP A 9 -2.22 16.81 -0.98
C ASP A 9 -3.35 15.89 -0.53
N ALA A 10 -4.56 16.10 -1.05
CA ALA A 10 -5.70 15.22 -0.77
C ALA A 10 -5.43 13.79 -1.27
N LEU A 11 -4.86 13.65 -2.47
CA LEU A 11 -4.48 12.35 -3.02
C LEU A 11 -3.39 11.66 -2.19
N ARG A 12 -2.35 12.42 -1.79
CA ARG A 12 -1.29 11.93 -0.91
C ARG A 12 -1.84 11.42 0.41
N LEU A 13 -2.74 12.18 1.05
CA LEU A 13 -3.40 11.78 2.29
C LEU A 13 -4.24 10.50 2.07
N ALA A 14 -5.05 10.44 1.02
CA ALA A 14 -5.85 9.26 0.71
C ALA A 14 -4.99 8.00 0.52
N LEU A 15 -3.84 8.13 -0.18
CA LEU A 15 -2.90 7.03 -0.38
C LEU A 15 -2.27 6.56 0.93
N VAL A 16 -1.81 7.50 1.77
CA VAL A 16 -1.24 7.19 3.09
C VAL A 16 -2.27 6.53 4.00
N THR A 17 -3.50 7.04 4.02
CA THR A 17 -4.62 6.45 4.76
C THR A 17 -4.89 5.02 4.28
N ALA A 18 -4.96 4.79 2.97
CA ALA A 18 -5.18 3.46 2.41
C ALA A 18 -4.09 2.46 2.87
N ALA A 19 -2.82 2.85 2.73
CA ALA A 19 -1.69 1.98 3.08
C ALA A 19 -1.64 1.65 4.58
N ARG A 20 -1.86 2.66 5.44
CA ARG A 20 -1.86 2.51 6.90
C ARG A 20 -3.06 1.70 7.39
N SER A 21 -4.26 1.95 6.86
CA SER A 21 -5.46 1.19 7.22
C SER A 21 -5.33 -0.27 6.80
N ALA A 22 -4.82 -0.55 5.60
CA ALA A 22 -4.55 -1.92 5.17
C ALA A 22 -3.58 -2.63 6.12
N ALA A 23 -2.46 -1.99 6.45
CA ALA A 23 -1.45 -2.58 7.33
C ALA A 23 -2.00 -2.84 8.75
N ALA A 24 -2.75 -1.88 9.30
CA ALA A 24 -3.38 -2.03 10.62
C ALA A 24 -4.39 -3.19 10.64
N SER A 25 -5.27 -3.28 9.63
CA SER A 25 -6.23 -4.39 9.56
C SER A 25 -5.55 -5.75 9.35
N ILE A 26 -4.45 -5.81 8.59
CA ILE A 26 -3.66 -7.05 8.45
C ILE A 26 -3.05 -7.46 9.80
N TYR A 27 -2.59 -6.50 10.59
CA TYR A 27 -2.08 -6.77 11.93
C TYR A 27 -3.17 -7.32 12.85
N ASP A 28 -4.37 -6.74 12.84
CA ASP A 28 -5.49 -7.21 13.65
C ASP A 28 -5.87 -8.65 13.27
N GLU A 29 -5.96 -8.94 11.96
CA GLU A 29 -6.22 -10.28 11.44
C GLU A 29 -5.10 -11.27 11.78
N TRP A 30 -3.84 -10.82 11.76
CA TRP A 30 -2.70 -11.64 12.18
C TRP A 30 -2.86 -12.10 13.63
N VAL A 31 -3.18 -11.18 14.55
CA VAL A 31 -3.37 -11.50 15.97
C VAL A 31 -4.48 -12.54 16.15
N VAL A 32 -5.60 -12.37 15.43
CA VAL A 32 -6.74 -13.31 15.47
C VAL A 32 -6.35 -14.69 14.94
N LEU A 33 -5.64 -14.75 13.80
CA LEU A 33 -5.34 -16.00 13.11
C LEU A 33 -4.17 -16.78 13.72
N THR A 34 -3.20 -16.09 14.34
CA THR A 34 -1.98 -16.73 14.87
C THR A 34 -1.96 -16.80 16.39
N GLY A 35 -2.77 -15.99 17.08
CA GLY A 35 -2.67 -15.79 18.52
C GLY A 35 -1.44 -14.98 18.95
N GLU A 36 -0.58 -14.54 18.02
CA GLU A 36 0.64 -13.80 18.31
C GLU A 36 0.32 -12.31 18.50
N HIS A 37 0.45 -11.82 19.74
CA HIS A 37 0.16 -10.42 20.09
C HIS A 37 1.30 -9.45 19.74
N SER A 38 2.47 -9.99 19.39
CA SER A 38 3.65 -9.25 18.96
C SER A 38 4.13 -9.80 17.63
N MET A 39 3.91 -9.04 16.56
CA MET A 39 4.42 -9.39 15.24
C MET A 39 5.94 -9.10 15.17
N PRO A 40 6.75 -10.03 14.61
CA PRO A 40 8.16 -9.76 14.36
C PRO A 40 8.39 -8.48 13.57
N LEU A 41 9.47 -7.76 13.88
CA LEU A 41 9.76 -6.46 13.29
C LEU A 41 9.84 -6.53 11.76
N ASP A 42 10.48 -7.54 11.22
CA ASP A 42 10.63 -7.72 9.77
C ASP A 42 9.30 -8.04 9.09
N SER A 43 8.40 -8.75 9.77
CA SER A 43 7.04 -9.02 9.30
C SER A 43 6.18 -7.75 9.28
N SER A 44 6.27 -6.93 10.32
CA SER A 44 5.58 -5.63 10.38
C SER A 44 6.07 -4.68 9.28
N ARG A 45 7.39 -4.65 9.04
CA ARG A 45 8.01 -3.89 7.94
C ARG A 45 7.53 -4.37 6.58
N ALA A 46 7.56 -5.69 6.34
CA ALA A 46 7.08 -6.31 5.11
C ALA A 46 5.63 -5.90 4.80
N ILE A 47 4.74 -5.97 5.79
CA ILE A 47 3.34 -5.59 5.61
C ILE A 47 3.20 -4.11 5.24
N ARG A 48 3.82 -3.20 6.00
CA ARG A 48 3.73 -1.74 5.74
C ARG A 48 4.29 -1.37 4.36
N PHE A 49 5.41 -1.97 3.98
CA PHE A 49 6.03 -1.73 2.69
C PHE A 49 5.15 -2.25 1.54
N GLU A 50 4.71 -3.50 1.61
CA GLU A 50 3.94 -4.11 0.52
C GLU A 50 2.55 -3.46 0.36
N THR A 51 1.89 -3.05 1.45
CA THR A 51 0.61 -2.32 1.35
C THR A 51 0.81 -0.95 0.69
N LEU A 52 1.86 -0.20 1.07
CA LEU A 52 2.19 1.07 0.44
C LEU A 52 2.49 0.89 -1.07
N ALA A 53 3.32 -0.08 -1.42
CA ALA A 53 3.67 -0.36 -2.81
C ALA A 53 2.43 -0.68 -3.66
N VAL A 54 1.49 -1.45 -3.13
CA VAL A 54 0.22 -1.75 -3.82
C VAL A 54 -0.67 -0.52 -3.95
N CYS A 55 -0.75 0.33 -2.93
CA CYS A 55 -1.51 1.58 -3.01
C CYS A 55 -0.93 2.53 -4.08
N ILE A 56 0.40 2.66 -4.15
CA ILE A 56 1.08 3.42 -5.21
C ILE A 56 0.80 2.82 -6.58
N HIS A 57 0.86 1.49 -6.72
CA HIS A 57 0.55 0.83 -7.98
C HIS A 57 -0.92 1.02 -8.40
N ALA A 58 -1.86 0.95 -7.45
CA ALA A 58 -3.27 1.22 -7.71
C ALA A 58 -3.49 2.67 -8.15
N MET A 59 -2.87 3.64 -7.47
CA MET A 59 -2.87 5.05 -7.86
C MET A 59 -2.38 5.22 -9.30
N ASN A 60 -1.24 4.62 -9.66
CA ASN A 60 -0.68 4.67 -11.01
C ASN A 60 -1.63 4.09 -12.06
N ARG A 61 -2.29 2.97 -11.77
CA ARG A 61 -3.30 2.41 -12.68
C ARG A 61 -4.50 3.33 -12.86
N PHE A 62 -5.02 3.90 -11.78
CA PHE A 62 -6.14 4.84 -11.87
C PHE A 62 -5.75 6.10 -12.67
N ALA A 63 -4.55 6.62 -12.46
CA ALA A 63 -4.06 7.80 -13.15
C ALA A 63 -3.88 7.53 -14.65
N LEU A 64 -3.31 6.38 -15.00
CA LEU A 64 -3.17 5.94 -16.38
C LEU A 64 -4.52 5.84 -17.09
N VAL A 65 -5.53 5.28 -16.43
CA VAL A 65 -6.89 5.14 -16.99
C VAL A 65 -7.58 6.49 -17.14
N ALA A 66 -7.47 7.38 -16.15
CA ALA A 66 -8.22 8.64 -16.12
C ALA A 66 -7.58 9.78 -16.93
N GLY A 67 -6.24 9.82 -17.00
CA GLY A 67 -5.48 10.94 -17.56
C GLY A 67 -4.33 10.54 -18.50
N GLY A 68 -4.10 9.24 -18.71
CA GLY A 68 -3.03 8.75 -19.60
C GLY A 68 -1.64 8.78 -18.97
N PRO A 69 -0.59 8.48 -19.76
CA PRO A 69 0.79 8.30 -19.26
C PRO A 69 1.38 9.57 -18.63
N GLU A 70 1.07 10.75 -19.18
CA GLU A 70 1.57 12.03 -18.69
C GLU A 70 0.99 12.37 -17.31
N ALA A 71 -0.33 12.21 -17.13
CA ALA A 71 -0.98 12.39 -15.84
C ALA A 71 -0.46 11.39 -14.79
N ARG A 72 -0.25 10.12 -15.19
CA ARG A 72 0.37 9.11 -14.32
C ARG A 72 1.74 9.56 -13.82
N ALA A 73 2.62 10.00 -14.73
CA ALA A 73 3.95 10.46 -14.36
C ALA A 73 3.89 11.67 -13.42
N ALA A 74 3.10 12.68 -13.77
CA ALA A 74 2.95 13.89 -12.97
C ALA A 74 2.40 13.62 -11.56
N ILE A 75 1.41 12.73 -11.43
CA ILE A 75 0.86 12.31 -10.13
C ILE A 75 1.90 11.54 -9.32
N GLN A 76 2.59 10.58 -9.95
CA GLN A 76 3.61 9.79 -9.28
C GLN A 76 4.73 10.69 -8.73
N ASP A 77 5.23 11.62 -9.53
CA ASP A 77 6.30 12.54 -9.13
C ASP A 77 5.86 13.47 -8.00
N ALA A 78 4.62 13.95 -8.02
CA ALA A 78 4.08 14.85 -7.00
C ALA A 78 3.77 14.16 -5.67
N VAL A 79 3.31 12.90 -5.71
CA VAL A 79 2.71 12.23 -4.54
C VAL A 79 3.64 11.20 -3.91
N ALA A 80 4.39 10.43 -4.70
CA ALA A 80 5.02 9.19 -4.21
C ALA A 80 6.04 9.45 -3.10
N GLN A 81 6.95 10.42 -3.27
CA GLN A 81 7.98 10.69 -2.26
C GLN A 81 7.37 11.19 -0.93
N GLY A 82 6.40 12.11 -1.01
CA GLY A 82 5.72 12.64 0.18
C GLY A 82 4.89 11.56 0.89
N ALA A 83 4.23 10.70 0.12
CA ALA A 83 3.47 9.58 0.67
C ALA A 83 4.37 8.50 1.30
N ILE A 84 5.53 8.21 0.70
CA ILE A 84 6.53 7.30 1.29
C ILE A 84 7.00 7.86 2.62
N LYS A 85 7.44 9.12 2.64
CA LYS A 85 7.89 9.78 3.86
C LYS A 85 6.81 9.75 4.94
N GLU A 86 5.58 10.12 4.61
CA GLU A 86 4.51 10.16 5.60
C GLU A 86 4.05 8.77 6.03
N ALA A 87 3.79 7.83 5.12
CA ALA A 87 3.34 6.48 5.47
C ALA A 87 4.30 5.79 6.46
N LEU A 88 5.58 6.11 6.36
CA LEU A 88 6.65 5.62 7.22
C LEU A 88 6.89 6.48 8.46
N ALA A 89 6.72 7.80 8.36
CA ALA A 89 6.70 8.73 9.50
C ALA A 89 5.35 8.65 10.21
N GLY A 90 5.15 7.63 11.03
CA GLY A 90 3.95 7.52 11.85
C GLY A 90 4.23 6.78 13.16
N PRO A 91 3.75 7.30 14.30
CA PRO A 91 3.84 6.58 15.55
C PRO A 91 3.02 5.30 15.43
N SER A 92 3.55 4.19 15.94
CA SER A 92 2.82 2.96 16.21
C SER A 92 1.69 3.22 17.22
N GLY A 93 0.63 3.89 16.80
CA GLY A 93 -0.49 4.25 17.64
C GLY A 93 -1.39 3.05 17.92
N ARG A 94 -1.41 2.61 19.19
CA ARG A 94 -2.35 1.68 19.86
C ARG A 94 -2.31 0.18 19.54
N GLY A 95 -1.56 -0.28 18.53
CA GLY A 95 -1.18 -1.68 18.43
C GLY A 95 0.23 -1.87 19.00
N GLY A 96 0.43 -2.82 19.91
CA GLY A 96 1.64 -3.04 20.72
C GLY A 96 2.98 -3.33 19.99
N ALA A 97 3.26 -2.68 18.86
CA ALA A 97 4.58 -2.68 18.23
C ALA A 97 5.51 -1.69 18.96
N HIS A 98 6.22 -2.21 19.97
CA HIS A 98 7.39 -1.67 20.67
C HIS A 98 7.65 -0.15 20.65
N GLN A 99 7.60 0.47 21.85
CA GLN A 99 8.39 1.67 22.17
C GLN A 99 9.87 1.38 21.90
N GLY A 100 10.50 2.17 21.02
CA GLY A 100 11.92 2.04 20.64
C GLY A 100 12.20 2.12 19.13
N PHE A 101 11.16 2.24 18.30
CA PHE A 101 11.22 2.14 16.84
C PHE A 101 11.68 3.41 16.10
N GLU A 102 11.79 4.57 16.73
CA GLU A 102 12.06 5.83 16.01
C GLU A 102 13.49 6.30 16.23
N THR A 103 14.44 5.78 15.44
CA THR A 103 15.73 6.46 15.23
C THR A 103 15.68 7.24 13.91
N ALA A 104 16.26 8.44 13.90
CA ALA A 104 16.36 9.28 12.70
C ALA A 104 17.08 8.55 11.53
N GLU A 105 18.03 7.66 11.85
CA GLU A 105 18.72 6.78 10.88
C GLU A 105 17.74 5.87 10.11
N TRP A 106 16.63 5.44 10.71
CA TRP A 106 15.63 4.61 10.05
C TRP A 106 14.83 5.40 9.00
N GLN A 107 14.56 6.68 9.23
CA GLN A 107 13.85 7.54 8.27
C GLN A 107 14.74 7.92 7.07
N GLU A 108 16.03 8.14 7.30
CA GLU A 108 17.00 8.47 6.26
C GLU A 108 17.31 7.27 5.35
N TRP A 109 17.60 6.09 5.93
CA TRP A 109 17.95 4.90 5.15
C TRP A 109 16.80 4.40 4.25
N MET A 110 15.56 4.61 4.69
CA MET A 110 14.40 4.07 4.00
C MET A 110 13.95 4.84 2.77
N THR A 111 14.28 6.13 2.59
CA THR A 111 13.65 6.90 1.51
C THR A 111 14.17 6.49 0.12
N GLU A 112 15.47 6.16 0.00
CA GLU A 112 16.08 5.72 -1.26
C GLU A 112 15.76 4.24 -1.56
N ASP A 113 15.92 3.36 -0.57
CA ASP A 113 15.65 1.93 -0.72
C ASP A 113 14.16 1.66 -0.97
N ILE A 114 13.24 2.43 -0.37
CA ILE A 114 11.81 2.24 -0.62
C ILE A 114 11.40 2.77 -1.97
N LEU A 115 12.02 3.84 -2.50
CA LEU A 115 11.78 4.24 -3.89
C LEU A 115 12.24 3.15 -4.86
N LEU A 116 13.40 2.53 -4.62
CA LEU A 116 13.88 1.39 -5.40
C LEU A 116 12.96 0.19 -5.30
N LEU A 117 12.50 -0.14 -4.09
CA LEU A 117 11.60 -1.26 -3.84
C LEU A 117 10.19 -1.00 -4.41
N VAL A 118 9.67 0.23 -4.33
CA VAL A 118 8.40 0.62 -4.96
C VAL A 118 8.50 0.52 -6.47
N ASN A 119 9.60 0.97 -7.08
CA ASN A 119 9.84 0.80 -8.51
C ASN A 119 9.97 -0.67 -8.91
N ALA A 120 10.61 -1.50 -8.08
CA ALA A 120 10.69 -2.94 -8.30
C ALA A 120 9.32 -3.62 -8.17
N ALA A 121 8.53 -3.24 -7.15
CA ALA A 121 7.17 -3.71 -6.94
C ALA A 121 6.26 -3.28 -8.09
N ASP A 122 6.40 -2.06 -8.62
CA ASP A 122 5.63 -1.58 -9.77
C ASP A 122 5.89 -2.44 -11.01
N ARG A 123 7.16 -2.78 -11.30
CA ARG A 123 7.51 -3.72 -12.39
C ARG A 123 6.86 -5.09 -12.21
N ASP A 124 6.74 -5.57 -10.99
CA ASP A 124 6.12 -6.85 -10.70
C ASP A 124 4.60 -6.82 -10.74
N TYR A 125 3.96 -5.79 -10.20
CA TYR A 125 2.51 -5.61 -10.23
C TYR A 125 2.01 -5.24 -11.62
N THR A 126 2.85 -4.63 -12.48
CA THR A 126 2.52 -4.37 -13.90
C THR A 126 2.24 -5.67 -14.67
N LYS A 127 2.81 -6.80 -14.25
CA LYS A 127 2.53 -8.12 -14.86
C LYS A 127 1.14 -8.67 -14.50
N CYS A 128 0.43 -8.08 -13.55
CA CYS A 128 -0.91 -8.51 -13.14
C CYS A 128 -1.96 -7.97 -14.12
N GLY A 129 -2.87 -8.82 -14.59
CA GLY A 129 -3.92 -8.40 -15.54
C GLY A 129 -4.93 -7.44 -14.93
N GLU A 130 -5.25 -7.63 -13.64
CA GLU A 130 -6.32 -6.90 -12.95
C GLU A 130 -5.89 -6.52 -11.52
N LEU A 131 -6.53 -5.49 -10.94
CA LEU A 131 -6.32 -5.14 -9.52
C LEU A 131 -6.86 -6.24 -8.60
N ALA A 132 -8.11 -6.62 -8.83
CA ALA A 132 -8.84 -7.67 -8.13
C ALA A 132 -9.67 -8.45 -9.15
N SER A 133 -9.92 -9.74 -8.88
CA SER A 133 -10.86 -10.56 -9.66
C SER A 133 -12.07 -10.90 -8.80
N ASN A 134 -13.25 -11.01 -9.41
CA ASN A 134 -14.47 -11.46 -8.75
C ASN A 134 -14.52 -12.98 -8.55
N SER A 135 -13.50 -13.71 -9.01
CA SER A 135 -13.37 -15.14 -8.73
C SER A 135 -13.13 -15.36 -7.24
N GLY A 136 -13.80 -16.36 -6.64
CA GLY A 136 -13.49 -16.80 -5.28
C GLY A 136 -12.04 -17.29 -5.09
N LEU A 137 -11.31 -17.53 -6.19
CA LEU A 137 -9.90 -17.89 -6.18
C LEU A 137 -8.95 -16.68 -6.26
N ALA A 138 -9.46 -15.46 -6.46
CA ALA A 138 -8.64 -14.26 -6.64
C ALA A 138 -7.60 -14.02 -5.53
N PRO A 139 -7.89 -14.27 -4.24
CA PRO A 139 -6.90 -14.13 -3.16
C PRO A 139 -5.70 -15.08 -3.29
N PHE A 140 -5.85 -16.17 -4.04
CA PHE A 140 -4.85 -17.21 -4.20
C PHE A 140 -4.07 -17.12 -5.52
N ARG A 141 -4.49 -16.25 -6.44
CA ARG A 141 -3.86 -16.09 -7.76
C ARG A 141 -2.89 -14.91 -7.77
N SER A 142 -1.66 -15.16 -8.20
CA SER A 142 -0.61 -14.14 -8.32
C SER A 142 -0.71 -13.29 -9.59
N ASP A 143 -1.73 -13.51 -10.43
CA ASP A 143 -2.02 -12.75 -11.63
C ASP A 143 -2.91 -11.52 -11.39
N THR A 144 -3.46 -11.37 -10.18
CA THR A 144 -4.09 -10.14 -9.69
C THR A 144 -3.12 -9.38 -8.79
N VAL A 145 -3.25 -8.05 -8.72
CA VAL A 145 -2.39 -7.23 -7.85
C VAL A 145 -2.56 -7.65 -6.39
N PHE A 146 -3.80 -7.77 -5.90
CA PHE A 146 -4.03 -8.14 -4.49
C PHE A 146 -3.74 -9.60 -4.17
N GLY A 147 -3.92 -10.53 -5.10
CA GLY A 147 -3.52 -11.91 -4.86
C GLY A 147 -1.99 -12.06 -4.84
N LYS A 148 -1.26 -11.26 -5.64
CA LYS A 148 0.21 -11.15 -5.54
C LYS A 148 0.65 -10.52 -4.21
N LEU A 149 -0.01 -9.45 -3.76
CA LEU A 149 0.20 -8.85 -2.44
C LEU A 149 0.07 -9.88 -1.31
N ALA A 150 -1.07 -10.58 -1.27
CA ALA A 150 -1.36 -11.60 -0.27
C ALA A 150 -0.28 -12.69 -0.25
N SER A 151 0.17 -13.12 -1.43
CA SER A 151 1.23 -14.13 -1.55
C SER A 151 2.59 -13.63 -1.07
N ARG A 152 2.95 -12.36 -1.36
CA ARG A 152 4.23 -11.78 -0.94
C ARG A 152 4.29 -11.59 0.57
N ILE A 153 3.26 -10.98 1.15
CA ILE A 153 3.18 -10.78 2.60
C ILE A 153 3.20 -12.14 3.30
N ALA A 154 2.35 -13.10 2.92
CA ALA A 154 2.30 -14.40 3.57
C ALA A 154 3.65 -15.15 3.53
N ARG A 155 4.41 -15.01 2.42
CA ARG A 155 5.76 -15.55 2.31
C ARG A 155 6.77 -14.82 3.20
N GLN A 156 6.77 -13.49 3.18
CA GLN A 156 7.70 -12.67 3.96
C GLN A 156 7.52 -12.85 5.47
N VAL A 157 6.31 -13.17 5.92
CA VAL A 157 6.02 -13.45 7.34
C VAL A 157 6.13 -14.95 7.69
N GLY A 158 6.58 -15.80 6.76
CA GLY A 158 6.78 -17.24 7.01
C GLY A 158 5.48 -18.02 7.27
N ARG A 159 4.36 -17.58 6.70
CA ARG A 159 3.02 -18.16 6.86
C ARG A 159 2.31 -18.39 5.52
N GLU A 160 3.06 -18.74 4.46
CA GLU A 160 2.49 -18.90 3.12
C GLU A 160 1.42 -20.01 3.01
N GLU A 161 1.53 -21.02 3.88
CA GLU A 161 0.56 -22.12 4.00
C GLU A 161 -0.72 -21.73 4.76
N LEU A 162 -0.72 -20.59 5.46
CA LEU A 162 -1.88 -20.12 6.22
C LEU A 162 -2.88 -19.44 5.28
N MET A 163 -3.67 -20.24 4.56
CA MET A 163 -4.64 -19.74 3.57
C MET A 163 -5.62 -18.67 4.11
N PRO A 164 -6.13 -18.77 5.35
CA PRO A 164 -6.95 -17.71 5.94
C PRO A 164 -6.24 -16.35 6.01
N LEU A 165 -4.92 -16.34 6.25
CA LEU A 165 -4.13 -15.10 6.30
C LEU A 165 -4.04 -14.46 4.91
N ARG A 166 -3.88 -15.25 3.84
CA ARG A 166 -3.88 -14.72 2.46
C ARG A 166 -5.20 -14.07 2.10
N LEU A 167 -6.32 -14.70 2.48
CA LEU A 167 -7.65 -14.15 2.30
C LEU A 167 -7.84 -12.85 3.10
N ALA A 168 -7.40 -12.83 4.36
CA ALA A 168 -7.45 -11.65 5.21
C ALA A 168 -6.66 -10.48 4.60
N ILE A 169 -5.41 -10.71 4.19
CA ILE A 169 -4.57 -9.69 3.54
C ILE A 169 -5.25 -9.10 2.31
N TRP A 170 -5.82 -9.95 1.46
CA TRP A 170 -6.56 -9.53 0.27
C TRP A 170 -7.77 -8.64 0.63
N ASN A 171 -8.58 -9.08 1.59
CA ASN A 171 -9.77 -8.35 2.04
C ASN A 171 -9.41 -7.00 2.66
N CYS A 172 -8.40 -6.97 3.54
CA CYS A 172 -7.94 -5.74 4.20
C CYS A 172 -7.45 -4.71 3.18
N ALA A 173 -6.63 -5.13 2.21
CA ALA A 173 -6.13 -4.23 1.17
C ALA A 173 -7.25 -3.67 0.29
N LEU A 174 -8.20 -4.52 -0.12
CA LEU A 174 -9.34 -4.09 -0.93
C LEU A 174 -10.27 -3.15 -0.16
N ALA A 175 -10.55 -3.45 1.10
CA ALA A 175 -11.37 -2.60 1.97
C ALA A 175 -10.72 -1.24 2.20
N ALA A 176 -9.40 -1.19 2.44
CA ALA A 176 -8.67 0.05 2.63
C ALA A 176 -8.66 0.94 1.37
N LEU A 177 -8.50 0.36 0.17
CA LEU A 177 -8.64 1.13 -1.07
C LEU A 177 -10.05 1.72 -1.24
N ARG A 178 -11.09 0.98 -0.87
CA ARG A 178 -12.48 1.47 -0.95
C ARG A 178 -12.74 2.61 0.04
N ILE A 179 -12.33 2.44 1.29
CA ILE A 179 -12.55 3.43 2.36
C ILE A 179 -11.78 4.72 2.10
N SER A 180 -10.55 4.62 1.59
CA SER A 180 -9.72 5.78 1.24
C SER A 180 -10.22 6.58 0.04
N ARG A 181 -11.14 6.02 -0.78
CA ARG A 181 -11.61 6.65 -2.02
C ARG A 181 -10.46 7.05 -2.95
N LEU A 182 -9.40 6.25 -2.96
CA LEU A 182 -8.16 6.56 -3.68
C LEU A 182 -8.41 6.84 -5.16
N LYS A 183 -9.32 6.07 -5.79
CA LYS A 183 -9.66 6.24 -7.19
C LYS A 183 -10.26 7.62 -7.47
N GLU A 184 -11.20 8.06 -6.65
CA GLU A 184 -11.86 9.36 -6.79
C GLU A 184 -10.88 10.51 -6.62
N HIS A 185 -9.95 10.40 -5.67
CA HIS A 185 -8.89 11.39 -5.50
C HIS A 185 -7.93 11.45 -6.70
N VAL A 186 -7.61 10.31 -7.30
CA VAL A 186 -6.81 10.25 -8.53
C VAL A 186 -7.55 10.89 -9.71
N GLU A 187 -8.83 10.58 -9.87
CA GLU A 187 -9.65 11.17 -10.94
C GLU A 187 -9.75 12.69 -10.80
N GLU A 188 -9.86 13.21 -9.58
CA GLU A 188 -9.86 14.65 -9.33
C GLU A 188 -8.50 15.29 -9.60
N ALA A 189 -7.42 14.66 -9.14
CA ALA A 189 -6.05 15.08 -9.45
C ALA A 189 -5.79 15.15 -10.97
N CYS A 190 -6.30 14.19 -11.74
CA CYS A 190 -6.20 14.19 -13.19
C CYS A 190 -6.99 15.32 -13.87
N LYS A 191 -8.08 15.83 -13.27
CA LYS A 191 -8.84 16.95 -13.84
C LYS A 191 -8.10 18.27 -13.73
N VAL A 192 -7.43 18.51 -12.61
CA VAL A 192 -6.69 19.77 -12.36
C VAL A 192 -5.30 19.80 -13.01
N LEU A 193 -4.85 18.68 -13.59
CA LEU A 193 -3.61 18.59 -14.38
C LEU A 193 -3.82 18.87 -15.88
N LYS A 194 -5.08 18.90 -16.34
CA LYS A 194 -5.47 19.24 -17.72
C LYS A 194 -5.63 20.75 -17.87
#